data_AF-A0A151X7A7-F1
#
_entry.id   AF-A0A151X7A7-F1
#
_cell.length_a   1.000
_cell.length_b   1.000
_cell.length_c   1.000
_cell.angle_alpha   90.00
_cell.angle_beta   90.00
_cell.angle_gamma   90.00
#
_symmetry.space_group_name_H-M   'P 1'
#
loop_
_entity.id
_entity.type
_entity.pdbx_description
1 polymer ?
#
loop_
_entity_poly.entity_id
_entity_poly.type
_entity_poly.pdbx_seq_one_letter_code
_entity_poly.pdbx_strand_id
1 'polypeptide(L)'
;MPRTYSNSEYADMVFVYGFCNGNALKAVREYARRFPNRRVPNRRVFMLTFNRLRETGSFSIRQENNRFQAALRRDLQAGNIRATFEKSYRSCSEQNIARTVPGCYKSRV
;
A
#
# COMPACT_ATOMS: atom_id res chain seq x y z
N MET A 1 -4.23 -10.76 -2.16
CA MET A 1 -3.08 -10.46 -3.05
C MET A 1 -1.82 -10.63 -2.24
N PRO A 2 -1.03 -11.69 -2.41
CA PRO A 2 0.31 -11.83 -1.81
C PRO A 2 1.31 -10.87 -2.48
N ARG A 3 2.43 -10.52 -1.82
CA ARG A 3 3.48 -9.64 -2.38
C ARG A 3 4.31 -10.43 -3.39
N THR A 4 3.73 -10.69 -4.55
CA THR A 4 4.41 -11.42 -5.64
C THR A 4 5.23 -10.51 -6.55
N TYR A 5 4.99 -9.20 -6.49
CA TYR A 5 5.66 -8.21 -7.32
C TYR A 5 6.25 -7.10 -6.45
N SER A 6 7.28 -6.44 -6.96
CA SER A 6 7.87 -5.25 -6.37
C SER A 6 6.96 -4.02 -6.53
N ASN A 7 7.21 -2.97 -5.74
CA ASN A 7 6.44 -1.73 -5.84
C ASN A 7 6.59 -1.04 -7.21
N SER A 8 7.78 -1.13 -7.83
CA SER A 8 8.01 -0.61 -9.18
C SER A 8 7.17 -1.35 -10.21
N GLU A 9 7.13 -2.68 -10.14
CA GLU A 9 6.27 -3.48 -11.02
C GLU A 9 4.79 -3.16 -10.83
N TYR A 10 4.33 -2.95 -9.59
CA TYR A 10 2.94 -2.53 -9.33
C TYR A 10 2.63 -1.14 -9.91
N ALA A 11 3.55 -0.19 -9.83
CA ALA A 11 3.40 1.13 -10.44
C ALA A 11 3.31 1.03 -11.97
N ASP A 12 4.19 0.23 -12.59
CA ASP A 12 4.17 -0.01 -14.03
C ASP A 12 2.85 -0.68 -14.48
N MET A 13 2.32 -1.60 -13.68
CA MET A 13 1.02 -2.22 -13.96
C MET A 13 -0.12 -1.20 -13.95
N VAL A 14 -0.17 -0.31 -12.95
CA VAL A 14 -1.19 0.75 -12.85
C VAL A 14 -1.07 1.71 -14.03
N PHE A 15 0.16 2.11 -14.38
CA PHE A 15 0.42 3.00 -15.51
C PHE A 15 -0.08 2.41 -16.83
N VAL A 16 0.27 1.15 -17.12
CA VAL A 16 -0.17 0.48 -18.36
C VAL A 16 -1.68 0.24 -18.36
N TYR A 17 -2.28 -0.11 -17.21
CA TYR A 17 -3.72 -0.29 -17.09
C TYR A 17 -4.49 1.01 -17.36
N GLY A 18 -4.00 2.14 -16.83
CA GLY A 18 -4.53 3.47 -17.11
C GLY A 18 -4.37 3.86 -18.58
N PHE A 19 -3.19 3.61 -19.16
CA PHE A 19 -2.91 3.83 -20.58
C PHE A 19 -3.87 3.05 -21.49
N CYS A 20 -4.29 1.86 -21.07
CA CYS A 20 -5.27 1.04 -21.79
C CYS A 20 -6.73 1.37 -21.44
N ASN A 21 -7.02 2.53 -20.85
CA ASN A 21 -8.37 2.97 -20.44
C ASN A 21 -9.12 1.93 -19.59
N GLY A 22 -8.40 1.22 -18.70
CA GLY A 22 -8.99 0.18 -17.85
C GLY A 22 -9.24 -1.16 -18.54
N ASN A 23 -8.80 -1.36 -19.79
CA ASN A 23 -8.91 -2.66 -20.43
C ASN A 23 -7.76 -3.59 -20.01
N ALA A 24 -8.07 -4.55 -19.14
CA ALA A 24 -7.08 -5.46 -18.57
C ALA A 24 -6.42 -6.39 -19.61
N LEU A 25 -7.12 -6.81 -20.66
CA LEU A 25 -6.56 -7.68 -21.70
C LEU A 25 -5.55 -6.92 -22.58
N LYS A 26 -5.87 -5.68 -22.96
CA LYS A 26 -4.94 -4.81 -23.68
C LYS A 26 -3.73 -4.48 -22.80
N ALA A 27 -3.95 -4.19 -21.52
CA ALA A 27 -2.88 -3.89 -20.57
C ALA A 27 -1.86 -5.03 -20.44
N VAL A 28 -2.31 -6.29 -20.39
CA VAL A 28 -1.40 -7.44 -20.35
C VAL A 28 -0.50 -7.51 -21.57
N ARG A 29 -1.06 -7.32 -22.78
CA ARG A 29 -0.30 -7.33 -24.04
C ARG A 29 0.70 -6.18 -24.08
N GLU A 30 0.27 -4.97 -23.70
CA GLU A 30 1.14 -3.80 -23.65
C GLU A 30 2.25 -3.94 -22.61
N TYR A 31 1.96 -4.52 -21.46
CA TYR A 31 2.97 -4.77 -20.42
C TYR A 31 4.04 -5.74 -20.91
N ALA A 32 3.64 -6.84 -21.55
CA ALA A 32 4.57 -7.81 -22.15
C ALA A 32 5.44 -7.17 -23.24
N ARG A 33 4.86 -6.29 -24.07
CA ARG A 33 5.58 -5.58 -25.12
C ARG A 33 6.60 -4.58 -24.58
N ARG A 34 6.26 -3.84 -23.51
CA ARG A 34 7.12 -2.82 -22.90
C ARG A 34 8.22 -3.42 -22.01
N PHE A 35 7.94 -4.56 -21.37
CA PHE A 35 8.85 -5.21 -20.43
C PHE A 35 9.09 -6.68 -20.82
N PRO A 36 9.80 -6.94 -21.93
CA PRO A 36 9.96 -8.31 -22.45
C PRO A 36 10.74 -9.24 -21.50
N ASN A 37 11.61 -8.69 -20.66
CA ASN A 37 12.44 -9.44 -19.72
C ASN A 37 11.75 -9.69 -18.36
N ARG A 38 10.49 -9.26 -18.18
CA ARG A 38 9.75 -9.42 -16.92
C ARG A 38 8.64 -10.45 -17.05
N ARG A 39 8.26 -11.05 -15.93
CA ARG A 39 7.10 -11.94 -15.87
C ARG A 39 5.83 -11.14 -16.18
N VAL A 40 5.02 -11.65 -17.10
CA VAL A 40 3.73 -11.04 -17.45
C VAL A 40 2.68 -11.36 -16.38
N PRO A 41 2.09 -10.35 -15.70
CA PRO A 41 1.06 -10.58 -14.70
C PRO A 41 -0.27 -11.00 -15.32
N ASN A 42 -1.10 -11.73 -14.57
CA ASN A 42 -2.47 -12.04 -14.99
C ASN A 42 -3.32 -10.76 -15.05
N ARG A 43 -4.28 -10.67 -15.99
CA ARG A 43 -5.22 -9.54 -16.13
C ARG A 43 -5.88 -9.12 -14.82
N ARG A 44 -6.19 -10.07 -13.93
CA ARG A 44 -6.79 -9.80 -12.61
C ARG A 44 -5.87 -8.98 -11.70
N VAL A 45 -4.55 -9.13 -11.84
CA VAL A 45 -3.57 -8.40 -11.03
C VAL A 45 -3.65 -6.91 -11.36
N PHE A 46 -3.72 -6.52 -12.63
CA PHE A 46 -3.87 -5.13 -13.04
C PHE A 46 -5.11 -4.48 -12.42
N MET A 47 -6.27 -5.13 -12.53
CA MET A 47 -7.52 -4.65 -11.96
C MET A 47 -7.45 -4.48 -10.45
N LEU A 48 -6.97 -5.52 -9.75
CA LEU A 48 -6.94 -5.54 -8.30
C LEU A 48 -5.90 -4.58 -7.71
N THR A 49 -4.77 -4.39 -8.39
CA THR A 49 -3.76 -3.39 -8.00
C THR A 49 -4.33 -1.98 -8.14
N PHE A 50 -5.02 -1.69 -9.25
CA PHE A 50 -5.67 -0.40 -9.46
C PHE A 50 -6.78 -0.13 -8.43
N ASN A 51 -7.69 -1.09 -8.24
CA ASN A 51 -8.80 -0.94 -7.28
C ASN A 51 -8.28 -0.76 -5.85
N ARG A 52 -7.27 -1.54 -5.46
CA ARG A 52 -6.64 -1.38 -4.14
C ARG A 52 -6.01 -0.01 -3.97
N LEU A 53 -5.30 0.48 -4.98
CA LEU A 53 -4.72 1.82 -4.93
C LEU A 53 -5.82 2.88 -4.77
N ARG A 54 -6.94 2.72 -5.49
CA ARG A 54 -8.10 3.62 -5.39
C ARG A 54 -8.78 3.57 -4.01
N GLU A 55 -8.94 2.39 -3.43
CA GLU A 55 -9.65 2.19 -2.15
C GLU A 55 -8.80 2.53 -0.93
N THR A 56 -7.50 2.23 -0.98
CA THR A 56 -6.62 2.26 0.20
C THR A 56 -5.42 3.20 0.06
N GLY A 57 -5.15 3.71 -1.15
CA GLY A 57 -4.00 4.58 -1.43
C GLY A 57 -2.64 3.88 -1.34
N SER A 58 -2.60 2.54 -1.30
CA SER A 58 -1.38 1.78 -1.03
C SER A 58 -1.32 0.44 -1.76
N PHE A 59 -0.13 0.05 -2.23
CA PHE A 59 0.11 -1.30 -2.75
C PHE A 59 0.36 -2.33 -1.62
N SER A 60 0.59 -1.86 -0.40
CA SER A 60 0.84 -2.69 0.76
C SER A 60 -0.38 -3.55 1.07
N ILE A 61 -0.16 -4.86 1.15
CA ILE A 61 -1.04 -5.73 1.92
C ILE A 61 -0.86 -5.30 3.36
N ARG A 62 -1.95 -5.01 4.10
CA ARG A 62 -1.94 -4.68 5.53
C ARG A 62 -1.08 -5.67 6.33
N GLN A 63 0.23 -5.44 6.38
CA GLN A 63 1.19 -6.22 7.16
C GLN A 63 1.47 -5.50 8.48
N GLU A 64 1.14 -4.21 8.55
CA GLU A 64 1.14 -3.43 9.79
C GLU A 64 0.23 -4.06 10.85
N ASN A 65 -0.94 -4.57 10.47
CA ASN A 65 -1.80 -5.29 11.41
C ASN A 65 -1.12 -6.53 12.01
N ASN A 66 -0.34 -7.28 11.23
CA ASN A 66 0.38 -8.44 11.76
C ASN A 66 1.57 -8.07 12.63
N ARG A 67 2.29 -6.98 12.30
CA ARG A 67 3.41 -6.50 13.14
C ARG A 67 2.92 -5.85 14.43
N PHE A 68 1.86 -5.05 14.35
CA PHE A 68 1.19 -4.48 15.51
C PHE A 68 0.58 -5.57 16.37
N GLN A 69 -0.13 -6.55 15.80
CA GLN A 69 -0.68 -7.65 16.60
C GLN A 69 0.41 -8.57 17.18
N ALA A 70 1.53 -8.79 16.48
CA ALA A 70 2.66 -9.53 17.03
C ALA A 70 3.40 -8.75 18.13
N ALA A 71 3.52 -7.42 18.01
CA ALA A 71 4.05 -6.56 19.06
C ALA A 71 3.11 -6.53 20.27
N LEU A 72 1.82 -6.26 20.04
CA LEU A 72 0.77 -6.28 21.07
C LEU A 72 0.71 -7.63 21.80
N ARG A 73 0.84 -8.77 21.10
CA ARG A 73 0.92 -10.09 21.75
C ARG A 73 2.12 -10.21 22.69
N ARG A 74 3.31 -9.75 22.27
CA ARG A 74 4.51 -9.76 23.11
C ARG A 74 4.36 -8.84 24.31
N ASP A 75 3.80 -7.65 24.09
CA ASP A 75 3.67 -6.63 25.13
C ASP A 75 2.53 -6.94 26.11
N LEU A 76 1.49 -7.68 25.69
CA LEU A 76 0.48 -8.26 26.57
C LEU A 76 1.09 -9.34 27.50
N GLN A 77 1.94 -10.22 26.97
CA GLN A 77 2.66 -11.21 27.79
C GLN A 77 3.65 -10.57 28.77
N ALA A 78 4.23 -9.42 28.41
CA ALA A 78 5.17 -8.68 29.24
C ALA A 78 4.52 -7.62 30.17
N GLY A 79 3.20 -7.44 30.14
CA GLY A 79 2.48 -6.45 30.97
C GLY A 79 2.63 -4.98 30.53
N ASN A 80 3.16 -4.71 29.33
CA ASN A 80 3.56 -3.37 28.86
C ASN A 80 2.56 -2.70 27.88
N ILE A 81 1.27 -2.96 28.08
CA ILE A 81 0.16 -2.58 27.18
C ILE A 81 0.10 -1.06 26.91
N ARG A 82 0.48 -0.24 27.91
CA ARG A 82 0.41 1.22 27.83
C ARG A 82 1.38 1.80 26.79
N ALA A 83 2.58 1.22 26.68
CA ALA A 83 3.60 1.66 25.72
C ALA A 83 3.26 1.32 24.26
N THR A 84 2.53 0.22 24.03
CA THR A 84 2.04 -0.15 22.69
C THR A 84 0.98 0.78 22.15
N PHE A 85 0.02 1.17 23.01
CA PHE A 85 -1.04 2.08 22.61
C PHE A 85 -0.47 3.45 22.24
N GLU A 86 0.46 3.98 23.04
CA GLU A 86 1.07 5.29 22.78
C GLU A 86 1.84 5.35 21.45
N LYS A 87 2.59 4.28 21.10
CA LYS A 87 3.25 4.17 19.80
C LYS A 87 2.26 4.09 18.63
N SER A 88 1.15 3.39 18.81
CA SER A 88 0.09 3.31 17.78
C SER A 88 -0.57 4.66 17.54
N TYR A 89 -0.87 5.41 18.60
CA TYR A 89 -1.46 6.74 18.50
C TYR A 89 -0.53 7.73 17.75
N ARG A 90 0.79 7.69 18.00
CA ARG A 90 1.78 8.48 17.25
C ARG A 90 1.85 8.13 15.77
N SER A 91 1.88 6.84 15.43
CA SER A 91 1.96 6.40 14.03
C SER A 91 0.69 6.77 13.25
N CYS A 92 -0.48 6.73 13.89
CA CYS A 92 -1.75 7.08 13.27
C CYS A 92 -1.93 8.60 13.12
N SER A 93 -1.41 9.41 14.06
CA SER A 93 -1.45 10.88 13.95
C SER A 93 -0.51 11.40 12.87
N GLU A 94 0.71 10.87 12.75
CA GLU A 94 1.67 11.35 11.74
C GLU A 94 1.22 11.03 10.30
N GLN A 95 0.56 9.89 10.08
CA GLN A 95 0.07 9.50 8.75
C GLN A 95 -1.24 10.20 8.34
N ASN A 96 -2.04 10.69 9.29
CA ASN A 96 -3.30 11.39 9.01
C ASN A 96 -3.16 12.92 8.95
N ILE A 97 -2.28 13.54 9.75
CA ILE A 97 -2.10 15.01 9.76
C ILE A 97 -1.64 15.53 8.39
N ALA A 98 -0.80 14.78 7.67
CA ALA A 98 -0.33 15.16 6.34
C ALA A 98 -1.43 15.13 5.24
N ARG A 99 -2.60 14.53 5.51
CA ARG A 99 -3.67 14.34 4.51
C ARG A 99 -4.91 15.21 4.75
N THR A 100 -5.12 15.76 5.95
CA THR A 100 -6.37 16.44 6.30
C THR A 100 -6.31 17.96 6.43
N VAL A 101 -5.15 18.61 6.32
CA VAL A 101 -5.07 20.07 6.45
C VAL A 101 -4.08 20.70 5.47
N PRO A 102 -4.55 21.30 4.36
CA PRO A 102 -3.73 22.25 3.62
C PRO A 102 -3.59 23.51 4.49
N GLY A 103 -2.41 23.74 5.06
CA GLY A 103 -2.08 25.01 5.74
C GLY A 103 -1.84 24.95 7.26
N CYS A 104 -1.55 23.80 7.86
CA CYS A 104 -1.18 23.78 9.29
C CYS A 104 0.32 24.09 9.47
N TYR A 105 0.67 25.38 9.52
CA TYR A 105 1.97 25.86 9.96
C TYR A 105 2.16 25.48 11.43
N LYS A 106 3.25 24.76 11.71
CA LYS A 106 3.68 24.40 13.06
C LYS A 106 3.96 25.66 13.86
N SER A 107 3.02 26.11 14.69
CA SER A 107 3.32 27.02 15.79
C SER A 107 3.95 26.21 16.91
N ARG A 108 5.28 26.22 16.94
CA ARG A 108 6.08 25.74 18.07
C ARG A 108 6.18 26.87 19.09
N VAL A 109 5.51 26.71 20.23
CA VAL A 109 5.97 27.08 21.58
C VAL A 109 5.26 26.19 22.58
#